data_AF-A0A6V7HM50-F1
#
_entry.id   AF-A0A6V7HM50-F1
#
_cell.length_a   1.000
_cell.length_b   1.000
_cell.length_c   1.000
_cell.angle_alpha   90.00
_cell.angle_beta   90.00
_cell.angle_gamma   90.00
#
_symmetry.space_group_name_H-M   'P 1'
#
loop_
_entity.id
_entity.type
_entity.pdbx_description
1 polymer ?
#
loop_
_entity_poly.entity_id
_entity_poly.type
_entity_poly.pdbx_seq_one_letter_code
_entity_poly.pdbx_strand_id
1 'polypeptide(L)'
;DVLILSQFLRSDGCLMPKRVTGLCRTQQKRLDKLVAMAQKAGLMPNLNPANSKKDPKRRFGLKAFNVYYDEDTIERKFYNALYR
;
A
#
# COMPACT_ATOMS: atom_id res chain seq x y z
N ASP A 1 -4.86 8.19 3.29
CA ASP A 1 -5.89 8.56 2.30
C ASP A 1 -5.71 7.78 1.00
N VAL A 2 -6.76 7.16 0.47
CA VAL A 2 -6.72 6.35 -0.77
C VAL A 2 -6.73 7.18 -2.05
N LEU A 3 -7.33 8.38 -2.05
CA LEU A 3 -7.40 9.21 -3.26
C LEU A 3 -6.00 9.68 -3.66
N ILE A 4 -5.21 10.14 -2.69
CA ILE A 4 -3.82 10.53 -2.91
C ILE A 4 -2.98 9.33 -3.36
N LEU A 5 -3.15 8.15 -2.73
CA LEU A 5 -2.39 6.95 -3.10
C LEU A 5 -2.68 6.52 -4.55
N SER A 6 -3.92 6.64 -5.00
CA SER A 6 -4.33 6.25 -6.35
C SER A 6 -3.62 7.03 -7.47
N GLN A 7 -3.22 8.27 -7.19
CA GLN A 7 -2.51 9.13 -8.15
C GLN A 7 -1.10 8.61 -8.50
N PHE A 8 -0.50 7.81 -7.61
CA PHE A 8 0.85 7.26 -7.80
C PHE A 8 0.84 5.79 -8.25
N LEU A 9 -0.34 5.22 -8.48
CA LEU A 9 -0.52 3.81 -8.86
C LEU A 9 -0.81 3.69 -10.35
N ARG A 10 -0.32 2.60 -10.94
CA ARG A 10 -0.75 2.16 -12.27
C ARG A 10 -2.09 1.43 -12.19
N SER A 11 -2.70 1.17 -13.34
CA SER A 11 -3.95 0.41 -13.46
C SER A 11 -3.87 -1.01 -12.88
N ASP A 12 -2.68 -1.58 -12.76
CA ASP A 12 -2.43 -2.90 -12.16
C ASP A 12 -2.18 -2.87 -10.64
N GLY A 13 -2.29 -1.70 -10.01
CA GLY A 13 -2.10 -1.54 -8.57
C GLY A 13 -0.64 -1.56 -8.13
N CYS A 14 0.31 -1.53 -9.05
CA CYS A 14 1.72 -1.33 -8.71
C CYS A 14 2.06 0.16 -8.59
N LEU A 15 2.91 0.48 -7.61
CA LEU A 15 3.45 1.83 -7.42
C LEU A 15 4.34 2.24 -8.60
N MET A 16 4.15 3.46 -9.09
CA MET A 16 4.99 4.03 -10.14
C MET A 16 6.46 4.18 -9.65
N PRO A 17 7.45 3.99 -10.54
CA PRO A 17 8.86 4.06 -10.16
C PRO A 17 9.26 5.50 -9.76
N LYS A 18 10.22 5.61 -8.84
CA LYS A 18 10.71 6.90 -8.29
C LYS A 18 11.06 7.94 -9.36
N ARG A 19 11.65 7.50 -10.47
CA ARG A 19 12.05 8.37 -11.60
C ARG A 19 10.85 9.07 -12.27
N VAL A 20 9.64 8.54 -12.11
CA VAL A 20 8.41 9.10 -12.65
C VAL A 20 7.62 9.85 -11.57
N THR A 21 7.55 9.32 -10.35
CA THR A 21 6.84 9.99 -9.24
C THR A 21 7.55 11.25 -8.74
N GLY A 22 8.87 11.36 -8.93
CA GLY A 22 9.67 12.52 -8.49
C GLY A 22 9.88 12.59 -6.97
N LEU A 23 9.39 11.61 -6.21
CA LEU A 23 9.45 11.63 -4.74
C LEU A 23 10.86 11.35 -4.21
N CYS A 24 11.16 11.85 -3.01
CA CYS A 24 12.40 11.50 -2.32
C CYS A 24 12.42 10.01 -1.92
N ARG A 25 13.60 9.47 -1.58
CA ARG A 25 13.72 8.03 -1.26
C ARG A 25 12.85 7.61 -0.08
N THR A 26 12.73 8.46 0.93
CA THR A 26 11.94 8.20 2.14
C THR A 26 10.45 8.26 1.83
N GLN A 27 10.00 9.29 1.11
CA GLN A 27 8.62 9.43 0.66
C GLN A 27 8.18 8.26 -0.21
N GLN A 28 8.99 7.85 -1.18
CA GLN A 28 8.68 6.71 -2.05
C GLN A 28 8.48 5.43 -1.24
N LYS A 29 9.35 5.16 -0.27
CA LYS A 29 9.22 4.00 0.61
C LYS A 29 7.99 4.11 1.53
N ARG A 30 7.66 5.31 2.03
CA ARG A 30 6.45 5.54 2.85
C ARG A 30 5.21 5.24 2.04
N LEU A 31 5.17 5.72 0.79
CA LEU A 31 4.07 5.49 -0.14
C LEU A 31 3.91 4.00 -0.47
N ASP A 32 5.01 3.28 -0.70
CA ASP A 32 5.00 1.82 -0.89
C ASP A 32 4.36 1.06 0.28
N LYS A 33 4.65 1.46 1.53
CA LYS A 33 4.01 0.88 2.72
C LYS A 33 2.53 1.23 2.82
N LEU A 34 2.17 2.49 2.61
CA LEU A 34 0.78 2.95 2.64
C LEU A 34 -0.08 2.23 1.61
N VAL A 35 0.41 2.09 0.37
CA VAL A 35 -0.26 1.33 -0.70
C VAL A 35 -0.48 -0.11 -0.28
N ALA A 36 0.56 -0.78 0.22
CA ALA A 36 0.45 -2.18 0.62
C ALA A 36 -0.56 -2.39 1.77
N MET A 37 -0.64 -1.46 2.70
CA MET A 37 -1.62 -1.49 3.79
C MET A 37 -3.05 -1.27 3.28
N ALA A 38 -3.25 -0.26 2.43
CA ALA A 38 -4.55 0.03 1.84
C ALA A 38 -5.09 -1.14 1.00
N GLN A 39 -4.22 -1.81 0.22
CA GLN A 39 -4.60 -3.01 -0.55
C GLN A 39 -5.00 -4.17 0.35
N LYS A 40 -4.24 -4.44 1.41
CA LYS A 40 -4.54 -5.53 2.37
C LYS A 40 -5.82 -5.28 3.15
N ALA A 41 -6.04 -4.02 3.55
CA ALA A 41 -7.28 -3.56 4.19
C ALA A 41 -8.50 -3.60 3.24
N GLY A 42 -8.29 -3.81 1.94
CA GLY A 42 -9.38 -3.93 0.96
C GLY A 42 -9.93 -2.60 0.47
N LEU A 43 -9.22 -1.49 0.67
CA LEU A 43 -9.68 -0.15 0.32
C LEU A 43 -9.54 0.20 -1.17
N MET A 44 -8.83 -0.63 -1.96
CA MET A 44 -8.60 -0.39 -3.39
C MET A 44 -8.92 -1.64 -4.26
N PRO A 45 -10.18 -2.11 -4.29
CA PRO A 45 -10.54 -3.36 -4.98
C PRO A 45 -10.44 -3.28 -6.51
N ASN A 46 -10.52 -2.09 -7.09
CA ASN A 46 -10.49 -1.87 -8.54
C ASN A 46 -9.11 -2.17 -9.15
N LEU A 47 -8.04 -1.93 -8.38
CA LEU A 47 -6.65 -2.10 -8.82
C LEU A 47 -6.13 -3.53 -8.61
N ASN A 48 -6.95 -4.40 -8.00
CA ASN A 48 -6.55 -5.77 -7.75
C ASN A 48 -6.54 -6.58 -9.06
N PRO A 49 -5.53 -7.44 -9.28
CA PRO A 49 -5.48 -8.29 -10.46
C PRO A 49 -6.66 -9.27 -10.46
N ALA A 50 -7.06 -9.73 -11.66
CA ALA A 50 -8.24 -10.57 -11.84
C ALA A 50 -8.14 -11.93 -11.11
N ASN A 51 -6.92 -12.45 -10.98
CA ASN A 51 -6.63 -13.69 -10.25
C ASN A 51 -6.64 -13.53 -8.72
N SER A 52 -6.82 -12.30 -8.20
CA SER A 52 -6.84 -12.06 -6.78
C SER A 52 -8.21 -12.38 -6.19
N LYS A 53 -8.22 -12.80 -4.93
CA LYS A 53 -9.42 -13.03 -4.13
C LYS A 53 -9.96 -11.67 -3.66
N LYS A 54 -10.48 -10.88 -4.62
CA LYS A 54 -10.99 -9.50 -4.44
C LYS A 54 -12.01 -9.45 -3.31
N ASP A 55 -12.94 -10.41 -3.33
CA ASP A 55 -13.90 -10.65 -2.26
C ASP A 55 -13.20 -11.18 -0.99
N PRO A 56 -13.26 -10.46 0.13
CA PRO A 56 -12.69 -10.89 1.41
C PRO A 56 -13.14 -12.29 1.84
N LYS A 57 -14.40 -12.68 1.59
CA LYS A 57 -14.94 -13.98 1.99
C LYS A 57 -14.27 -15.16 1.29
N ARG A 58 -13.63 -14.92 0.13
CA ARG A 58 -12.92 -15.94 -0.64
C ARG A 58 -11.45 -16.11 -0.20
N ARG A 59 -10.96 -15.23 0.67
CA ARG A 59 -9.59 -15.25 1.21
C ARG A 59 -9.45 -16.35 2.26
N PHE A 60 -8.24 -16.89 2.40
CA PHE A 60 -7.98 -18.01 3.29
C PHE A 60 -7.56 -17.52 4.69
N GLY A 61 -8.14 -18.11 5.73
CA GLY A 61 -7.78 -17.87 7.13
C GLY A 61 -7.99 -16.43 7.57
N LEU A 62 -7.03 -15.88 8.32
CA LEU A 62 -7.11 -14.54 8.90
C LEU A 62 -7.31 -13.41 7.85
N LYS A 63 -6.94 -13.67 6.58
CA LYS A 63 -7.09 -12.69 5.48
C LYS A 63 -8.54 -12.41 5.09
N ALA A 64 -9.48 -13.24 5.53
CA ALA A 64 -10.91 -13.02 5.28
C ALA A 64 -11.53 -11.96 6.19
N PHE A 65 -10.88 -11.67 7.32
CA PHE A 65 -11.35 -10.68 8.29
C PHE A 65 -10.90 -9.28 7.90
N ASN A 66 -11.63 -8.27 8.40
CA ASN A 66 -11.26 -6.87 8.24
C ASN A 66 -9.96 -6.60 8.99
N VAL A 67 -9.01 -5.95 8.32
CA VAL A 67 -7.71 -5.58 8.88
C VAL A 67 -7.53 -4.07 8.71
N TYR A 68 -7.09 -3.42 9.79
CA TYR A 68 -6.78 -2.00 9.83
C TYR A 68 -5.32 -1.81 10.19
N TYR A 69 -4.72 -0.72 9.72
CA TYR A 69 -3.32 -0.40 9.97
C TYR A 69 -3.21 0.99 10.55
N ASP A 70 -2.37 1.12 11.58
CA ASP A 70 -2.01 2.38 12.18
C ASP A 70 -0.76 2.95 11.48
N GLU A 71 -0.81 4.22 11.08
CA GLU A 71 0.27 4.89 10.36
C GLU A 71 1.56 4.99 11.19
N ASP A 72 1.45 5.06 12.52
CA ASP A 72 2.60 5.15 13.43
C ASP A 72 3.51 3.91 13.35
N THR A 73 2.96 2.77 12.90
CA THR A 73 3.74 1.55 12.67
C THR A 73 4.73 1.68 11.51
N ILE A 74 4.50 2.63 10.60
CA ILE A 74 5.34 2.90 9.45
C ILE A 74 6.57 3.73 9.85
N GLU A 75 6.37 4.76 10.67
CA GLU A 75 7.39 5.79 10.93
C GLU A 75 8.61 5.27 11.68
N ARG A 76 8.44 4.32 12.63
CA ARG A 76 9.55 3.66 13.34
C ARG A 76 10.60 3.04 12.42
N LYS A 77 10.22 2.61 11.21
CA LYS A 77 11.15 2.02 10.23
C LYS A 77 11.92 3.07 9.42
N PHE A 78 11.40 4.30 9.33
CA PHE A 78 12.07 5.40 8.63
C PHE A 78 13.07 6.15 9.51
N TYR A 79 12.80 6.29 10.81
CA TYR A 79 13.77 6.80 11.78
C TYR A 79 15.09 6.01 11.75
N ASN A 80 15.01 4.67 11.72
CA ASN A 80 16.20 3.82 11.63
C ASN A 80 17.00 3.96 10.31
N ALA A 81 16.42 4.60 9.28
CA ALA A 81 17.11 4.90 8.02
C ALA A 81 17.73 6.30 7.98
N LEU A 82 17.44 7.17 8.97
CA LEU A 82 18.09 8.47 9.17
C LEU A 82 19.29 8.37 10.13
N TYR A 83 19.31 7.37 11.01
CA TYR A 83 20.40 7.10 11.97
C TYR A 83 21.36 5.98 11.52
N ARG A 84 21.49 5.76 10.22
CA ARG A 84 22.48 4.85 9.61
C ARG A 84 23.10 5.50 8.39
#